data_AF-A0A970QM54-F1
#
_entry.id   AF-A0A970QM54-F1
#
_cell.length_a   1.000
_cell.length_b   1.000
_cell.length_c   1.000
_cell.angle_alpha   90.00
_cell.angle_beta   90.00
_cell.angle_gamma   90.00
#
_symmetry.space_group_name_H-M   'P 1'
#
loop_
_entity.id
_entity.type
_entity.pdbx_description
1 polymer ?
#
loop_
_entity_poly.entity_id
_entity_poly.type
_entity_poly.pdbx_seq_one_letter_code
_entity_poly.pdbx_strand_id
1 'polypeptide(L)'
;MALEQALDKSIAAMTTQFGDDWLVFDGFCVRSGSDCASPADLSVVYHPDSHAFYELFACVEGQCALQIGSCFCPIRAGDVAIVLPGTLHYEMSRQGDTYLGIWFSVGI
;
A
#
# COMPACT_ATOMS: atom_id res chain seq x y z
N MET A 1 -5.57 -6.42 18.93
CA MET A 1 -4.82 -5.27 19.47
C MET A 1 -5.77 -4.08 19.49
N ALA A 2 -5.67 -3.14 20.43
CA ALA A 2 -6.47 -1.91 20.34
C ALA A 2 -5.97 -1.06 19.17
N LEU A 3 -6.87 -0.42 18.40
CA LEU A 3 -6.52 0.37 17.21
C LEU A 3 -5.40 1.38 17.49
N GLU A 4 -5.48 2.08 18.61
CA GLU A 4 -4.49 3.06 19.06
C GLU A 4 -3.07 2.45 19.18
N GLN A 5 -2.95 1.23 19.73
CA GLN A 5 -1.66 0.55 19.85
C GLN A 5 -1.09 0.10 18.50
N ALA A 6 -1.96 -0.25 17.55
CA ALA A 6 -1.55 -0.62 16.19
C ALA A 6 -1.10 0.62 15.40
N LEU A 7 -1.79 1.75 15.61
CA LEU A 7 -1.42 3.05 15.06
C LEU A 7 -0.07 3.54 15.60
N ASP A 8 0.14 3.50 16.92
CA ASP A 8 1.41 3.92 17.54
C ASP A 8 2.60 3.12 17.02
N LYS A 9 2.45 1.79 16.91
CA LYS A 9 3.50 0.92 16.35
C LYS A 9 3.77 1.23 14.89
N SER A 10 2.74 1.51 14.11
CA SER A 10 2.88 1.81 12.69
C SER A 10 3.53 3.16 12.46
N ILE A 11 3.13 4.18 13.22
CA ILE A 11 3.76 5.51 13.19
C ILE A 11 5.23 5.38 13.58
N ALA A 12 5.56 4.64 14.64
CA ALA A 12 6.95 4.42 15.06
C ALA A 12 7.77 3.68 13.99
N ALA A 13 7.21 2.63 13.38
CA ALA A 13 7.87 1.88 12.31
C ALA A 13 8.08 2.75 11.06
N MET A 14 7.03 3.45 10.62
CA MET A 14 7.08 4.36 9.48
C MET A 14 8.07 5.49 9.73
N THR A 15 7.99 6.22 10.84
CA THR A 15 8.94 7.32 11.15
C THR A 15 10.39 6.85 11.26
N THR A 16 10.63 5.62 11.70
CA THR A 16 11.98 5.02 11.71
C THR A 16 12.47 4.68 10.31
N GLN A 17 11.59 4.15 9.46
CA GLN A 17 11.95 3.69 8.11
C GLN A 17 11.95 4.81 7.07
N PHE A 18 11.23 5.89 7.34
CA PHE A 18 10.79 6.90 6.40
C PHE A 18 10.95 8.33 6.94
N GLY A 19 11.85 8.53 7.91
CA GLY A 19 12.08 9.80 8.58
C GLY A 19 12.77 10.89 7.73
N ASP A 20 13.16 10.57 6.50
CA ASP A 20 13.80 11.49 5.55
C ASP A 20 12.82 11.92 4.43
N ASP A 21 13.17 12.98 3.69
CA ASP A 21 12.39 13.46 2.54
C ASP A 21 12.25 12.38 1.46
N TRP A 22 11.02 12.07 1.07
CA TRP A 22 10.77 11.13 -0.01
C TRP A 22 10.71 11.85 -1.35
N LEU A 23 11.59 11.46 -2.26
CA LEU A 23 11.45 11.77 -3.68
C LEU A 23 10.51 10.73 -4.30
N VAL A 24 9.32 11.18 -4.73
CA VAL A 24 8.38 10.38 -5.53
C VAL A 24 9.04 10.15 -6.90
N PHE A 25 9.45 8.91 -7.17
CA PHE A 25 9.93 8.53 -8.49
C PHE A 25 8.75 8.08 -9.37
N ASP A 26 8.81 8.56 -10.59
CA ASP A 26 7.92 8.31 -11.73
C ASP A 26 7.25 6.92 -11.72
N GLY A 27 5.97 6.88 -11.31
CA GLY A 27 5.03 5.82 -11.68
C GLY A 27 5.07 4.47 -10.94
N PHE A 28 5.86 4.26 -9.88
CA PHE A 28 5.94 2.93 -9.23
C PHE A 28 5.96 2.95 -7.70
N CYS A 29 5.41 1.87 -7.11
CA CYS A 29 5.48 1.53 -5.69
C CYS A 29 6.92 1.64 -5.19
N VAL A 30 7.16 2.52 -4.22
CA VAL A 30 8.51 2.76 -3.70
C VAL A 30 8.90 1.65 -2.74
N ARG A 31 9.44 0.58 -3.31
CA ARG A 31 10.63 -0.10 -2.78
C ARG A 31 11.59 -0.21 -3.96
N SER A 32 12.78 0.37 -3.84
CA SER A 32 13.80 0.29 -4.90
C SER A 32 14.09 -1.17 -5.21
N GLY A 33 13.53 -1.67 -6.31
CA GLY A 33 13.66 -3.05 -6.75
C GLY A 33 12.94 -4.05 -5.84
N SER A 34 11.73 -4.46 -6.21
CA SER A 34 11.28 -5.82 -5.91
C SER A 34 10.12 -6.21 -6.80
N ASP A 35 10.44 -7.08 -7.76
CA ASP A 35 9.63 -8.15 -8.33
C ASP A 35 8.11 -7.94 -8.34
N CYS A 36 7.57 -7.64 -9.53
CA CYS A 36 6.18 -7.94 -9.84
C CYS A 36 5.96 -9.44 -9.62
N ALA A 37 5.53 -9.81 -8.42
CA ALA A 37 5.25 -11.19 -8.09
C ALA A 37 3.96 -11.60 -8.82
N SER A 38 3.85 -12.87 -9.21
CA SER A 38 2.55 -13.46 -9.58
C SER A 38 2.15 -14.39 -8.45
N PRO A 39 1.37 -13.93 -7.45
CA PRO A 39 0.83 -14.86 -6.48
C PRO A 39 -0.40 -15.51 -7.10
N ALA A 40 -0.41 -16.83 -7.18
CA ALA A 40 -1.49 -17.62 -7.74
C ALA A 40 -2.83 -17.50 -6.97
N ASP A 41 -2.82 -16.86 -5.80
CA ASP A 41 -3.91 -16.94 -4.81
C ASP A 41 -4.41 -15.56 -4.32
N LEU A 42 -4.20 -14.49 -5.09
CA LEU A 42 -4.77 -13.18 -4.77
C LEU A 42 -6.18 -13.01 -5.34
N SER A 43 -7.07 -12.49 -4.51
CA SER A 43 -8.42 -12.05 -4.90
C SER A 43 -8.58 -10.56 -4.69
N VAL A 44 -9.33 -9.93 -5.59
CA VAL A 44 -9.75 -8.53 -5.47
C VAL A 44 -10.57 -8.37 -4.19
N VAL A 45 -10.14 -7.48 -3.30
CA VAL A 45 -10.83 -7.14 -2.05
C VAL A 45 -11.87 -6.05 -2.29
N TYR A 46 -11.56 -5.11 -3.18
CA TYR A 46 -12.42 -3.97 -3.51
C TYR A 46 -12.43 -3.67 -5.01
N HIS A 47 -13.47 -2.99 -5.49
CA HIS A 47 -13.58 -2.65 -6.90
C HIS A 47 -12.36 -1.86 -7.41
N PRO A 48 -11.98 -2.00 -8.70
CA PRO A 48 -10.94 -1.17 -9.29
C PRO A 48 -11.23 0.30 -9.08
N ASP A 49 -10.19 1.06 -8.76
CA ASP A 49 -10.35 2.48 -8.50
C ASP A 49 -9.29 3.34 -9.20
N SER A 50 -9.68 4.57 -9.47
CA SER A 50 -8.87 5.60 -10.11
C SER A 50 -9.37 6.97 -9.69
N HIS A 51 -8.47 7.79 -9.16
CA HIS A 51 -8.82 9.04 -8.49
C HIS A 51 -8.00 10.22 -9.00
N ALA A 52 -8.48 11.44 -8.76
CA ALA A 52 -7.79 12.68 -9.15
C ALA A 52 -6.85 13.23 -8.06
N PHE A 53 -6.51 12.44 -7.04
CA PHE A 53 -5.64 12.83 -5.92
C PHE A 53 -4.53 11.80 -5.73
N TYR A 54 -3.50 12.15 -4.96
CA TYR A 54 -2.52 11.17 -4.50
C TYR A 54 -3.12 10.33 -3.38
N GLU A 55 -2.99 9.02 -3.50
CA GLU A 55 -3.37 8.10 -2.43
C GLU A 55 -2.11 7.56 -1.77
N LEU A 56 -2.01 7.73 -0.45
CA LEU A 56 -1.00 7.05 0.35
C LEU A 56 -1.69 5.93 1.13
N PHE A 57 -1.21 4.72 0.95
CA PHE A 57 -1.63 3.55 1.69
C PHE A 57 -0.52 3.09 2.63
N ALA A 58 -0.79 3.00 3.91
CA ALA A 58 0.12 2.44 4.91
C ALA A 58 -0.45 1.14 5.45
N CYS A 59 0.28 0.03 5.33
CA CYS A 59 -0.12 -1.23 5.93
C CYS A 59 0.33 -1.29 7.39
N VAL A 60 -0.63 -1.43 8.30
CA VAL A 60 -0.42 -1.42 9.76
C VAL A 60 -0.25 -2.84 10.29
N GLU A 61 -1.07 -3.78 9.83
CA GLU A 61 -1.03 -5.19 10.23
C GLU A 61 -1.32 -6.10 9.04
N GLY A 62 -0.76 -7.32 9.06
CA GLY A 62 -0.99 -8.31 8.03
C GLY A 62 -0.24 -8.03 6.72
N GLN A 63 -0.86 -8.39 5.61
CA GLN A 63 -0.33 -8.19 4.26
C GLN A 63 -1.47 -8.04 3.26
N CYS A 64 -1.25 -7.25 2.22
CA CYS A 64 -2.10 -7.17 1.04
C CYS A 64 -1.20 -6.98 -0.20
N ALA A 65 -1.81 -6.69 -1.35
CA ALA A 65 -1.09 -6.25 -2.53
C ALA A 65 -1.91 -5.21 -3.29
N LEU A 66 -1.22 -4.27 -3.93
CA LEU A 66 -1.81 -3.41 -4.95
C LEU A 66 -1.46 -3.96 -6.32
N GLN A 67 -2.48 -4.21 -7.14
CA GLN A 67 -2.29 -4.48 -8.57
C GLN A 67 -2.34 -3.16 -9.33
N ILE A 68 -1.25 -2.83 -10.03
CA ILE A 68 -1.16 -1.67 -10.92
C ILE A 68 -0.79 -2.19 -12.31
N GLY A 69 -1.73 -2.09 -13.25
CA GLY A 69 -1.61 -2.75 -14.55
C GLY A 69 -1.43 -4.27 -14.41
N SER A 70 -0.30 -4.79 -14.90
CA SER A 70 0.07 -6.21 -14.79
C SER A 70 0.95 -6.55 -13.58
N CYS A 71 1.35 -5.55 -12.79
CA CYS A 71 2.23 -5.75 -11.66
C CYS A 71 1.46 -5.87 -10.36
N PHE A 72 1.84 -6.85 -9.54
CA PHE A 72 1.34 -7.01 -8.17
C PHE A 72 2.44 -6.59 -7.21
N CYS A 73 2.16 -5.55 -6.45
CA CYS A 73 3.07 -4.96 -5.49
C CYS A 73 2.66 -5.46 -4.10
N PRO A 74 3.38 -6.44 -3.52
CA PRO A 74 3.07 -6.90 -2.17
C PRO A 74 3.34 -5.78 -1.16
N ILE A 75 2.43 -5.60 -0.21
CA ILE A 75 2.52 -4.59 0.85
C ILE A 75 2.35 -5.31 2.18
N ARG A 76 3.36 -5.20 3.05
CA ARG A 76 3.37 -5.83 4.38
C ARG A 76 3.27 -4.76 5.45
N ALA A 77 2.96 -5.17 6.67
CA ALA A 77 2.99 -4.29 7.82
C ALA A 77 4.29 -3.46 7.88
N GLY A 78 4.16 -2.13 7.93
CA GLY A 78 5.24 -1.16 7.88
C GLY A 78 5.54 -0.59 6.49
N ASP A 79 5.10 -1.25 5.42
CA ASP A 79 5.26 -0.73 4.06
C ASP A 79 4.24 0.37 3.76
N VAL A 80 4.66 1.34 2.95
CA VAL A 80 3.82 2.42 2.43
C VAL A 80 3.84 2.36 0.91
N ALA A 81 2.67 2.47 0.31
CA ALA A 81 2.51 2.65 -1.13
C ALA A 81 1.94 4.03 -1.43
N ILE A 82 2.34 4.57 -2.58
CA ILE A 82 1.79 5.81 -3.13
C ILE A 82 1.19 5.45 -4.48
N VAL A 83 -0.07 5.80 -4.69
CA VAL A 83 -0.75 5.70 -5.98
C VAL A 83 -0.91 7.10 -6.54
N LEU A 84 -0.47 7.28 -7.79
CA LEU A 84 -0.54 8.57 -8.46
C LEU A 84 -1.95 8.85 -9.00
N PRO A 85 -2.35 10.13 -9.11
CA PRO A 85 -3.59 10.51 -9.75
C PRO A 85 -3.78 9.85 -11.13
N GLY A 86 -4.98 9.33 -11.40
CA GLY A 86 -5.36 8.66 -12.64
C GLY A 86 -4.83 7.23 -12.79
N THR A 87 -4.09 6.71 -11.80
CA THR A 87 -3.59 5.33 -11.84
C THR A 87 -4.71 4.36 -11.47
N LEU A 88 -5.12 3.55 -12.44
CA LEU A 88 -6.02 2.42 -12.19
C LEU A 88 -5.29 1.36 -11.36
N HIS A 89 -5.87 1.00 -10.22
CA HIS A 89 -5.32 -0.01 -9.33
C HIS A 89 -6.40 -0.88 -8.70
N TYR A 90 -6.00 -2.06 -8.24
CA TYR A 90 -6.85 -3.00 -7.51
C TYR A 90 -6.22 -3.33 -6.17
N GLU A 91 -7.02 -3.31 -5.13
CA GLU A 91 -6.62 -3.86 -3.85
C GLU A 91 -6.86 -5.37 -3.83
N MET A 92 -5.83 -6.12 -3.45
CA MET A 92 -5.81 -7.56 -3.50
C MET A 92 -5.36 -8.15 -2.17
N SER A 93 -5.95 -9.27 -1.77
CA SER A 93 -5.51 -10.06 -0.62
C SER A 93 -5.73 -11.54 -0.89
N ARG A 94 -5.01 -12.41 -0.17
CA ARG A 94 -5.29 -13.85 -0.21
C ARG A 94 -6.60 -14.14 0.49
N GLN A 95 -7.32 -15.14 0.00
CA GLN A 95 -8.57 -15.54 0.62
C GLN A 95 -8.35 -15.97 2.07
N GLY A 96 -9.02 -15.30 3.02
CA GLY A 96 -8.91 -15.57 4.45
C GLY A 96 -7.80 -14.80 5.17
N ASP A 97 -6.91 -14.11 4.45
CA ASP A 97 -5.96 -13.19 5.06
C ASP A 97 -6.70 -11.91 5.48
N THR A 98 -6.41 -11.44 6.70
CA THR A 98 -6.85 -10.14 7.20
C THR A 98 -5.66 -9.21 7.29
N TYR A 99 -5.85 -7.95 6.91
CA TYR A 99 -4.87 -6.89 7.08
C TYR A 99 -5.57 -5.62 7.58
N LEU A 100 -4.79 -4.72 8.15
CA LEU A 100 -5.23 -3.39 8.53
C LEU A 100 -4.40 -2.38 7.75
N GLY A 101 -5.08 -1.46 7.07
CA GLY A 101 -4.46 -0.39 6.31
C GLY A 101 -5.03 0.97 6.70
N ILE A 102 -4.26 2.02 6.44
CA ILE A 102 -4.71 3.41 6.54
C ILE A 102 -4.52 4.06 5.18
N TRP A 103 -5.55 4.74 4.72
CA TRP A 103 -5.54 5.50 3.48
C TRP A 103 -5.55 6.99 3.77
N PHE A 104 -4.73 7.72 3.03
CA PHE A 104 -4.72 9.17 3.01
C PHE A 104 -4.95 9.66 1.59
N SER A 105 -6.02 10.43 1.40
CA SER A 105 -6.23 11.20 0.16
C SER A 105 -5.55 12.55 0.29
N VAL A 106 -4.58 12.82 -0.57
CA VAL A 106 -3.84 14.08 -0.60
C VAL A 106 -4.21 14.84 -1.86
N GLY A 107 -4.94 15.95 -1.66
CA GLY A 107 -5.37 16.83 -2.73
C GLY A 107 -4.18 17.40 -3.51
N ILE A 108 -4.43 17.71 -4.79
CA ILE A 108 -3.48 18.39 -5.69
C ILE A 108 -3.59 19.91 -5.50
#